data_AF-A0AAV7T2H3-F1
#
_entry.id   AF-A0AAV7T2H3-F1
#
_cell.length_a   1.000
_cell.length_b   1.000
_cell.length_c   1.000
_cell.angle_alpha   90.00
_cell.angle_beta   90.00
_cell.angle_gamma   90.00
#
_symmetry.space_group_name_H-M   'P 1'
#
loop_
_entity.id
_entity.type
_entity.pdbx_description
1 polymer ?
#
loop_
_entity_poly.entity_id
_entity_poly.type
_entity_poly.pdbx_seq_one_letter_code
_entity_poly.pdbx_strand_id
1 'polypeptide(L)'
;MGRHRRTDVSQGNSMEQYTTVVPTPQRITQLGGSDVGQSGLLPAEEPSRAEILAAIQGSRLTLESKIETVAVEVNLLRADLRRISDKVKVVEGLIVELQAEVGTLRKQMAQAGSTVGRLEARLEDAEGRSRRNNIRLLRFP
;
A
#
# COMPACT_ATOMS: atom_id res chain seq x y z
N MET A 1 -32.32 22.50 13.44
CA MET A 1 -31.20 21.68 12.92
C MET A 1 -31.78 20.37 12.40
N GLY A 2 -31.77 20.22 11.08
CA GLY A 2 -32.52 19.19 10.36
C GLY A 2 -31.83 17.83 10.36
N ARG A 3 -32.63 16.79 10.61
CA ARG A 3 -32.30 15.38 10.35
C ARG A 3 -32.18 15.15 8.84
N HIS A 4 -31.18 14.38 8.40
CA HIS A 4 -31.12 13.50 7.21
C HIS A 4 -29.80 12.72 7.35
N ARG A 5 -29.60 11.47 6.96
CA ARG A 5 -30.38 10.26 6.67
C ARG A 5 -29.31 9.14 6.64
N ARG A 6 -29.67 7.92 7.06
CA ARG A 6 -28.85 6.71 6.93
C ARG A 6 -28.38 6.49 5.49
N THR A 7 -27.16 5.97 5.35
CA THR A 7 -26.87 4.87 4.43
C THR A 7 -25.88 3.93 5.12
N ASP A 8 -26.40 2.78 5.55
CA ASP A 8 -25.64 1.57 5.81
C ASP A 8 -24.91 1.14 4.53
N VAL A 9 -23.61 0.89 4.62
CA VAL A 9 -22.90 0.04 3.65
C VAL A 9 -22.12 -0.99 4.46
N SER A 10 -22.82 -2.08 4.72
CA SER A 10 -22.27 -3.40 4.98
C SER A 10 -21.41 -3.80 3.79
N GLN A 11 -20.11 -3.98 4.00
CA GLN A 11 -19.30 -4.87 3.17
C GLN A 11 -18.62 -5.85 4.11
N GLY A 12 -19.23 -7.03 4.16
CA GLY A 12 -18.71 -8.19 4.87
C GLY A 12 -17.36 -8.58 4.31
N ASN A 13 -16.36 -8.59 5.17
CA ASN A 13 -15.12 -9.30 4.94
C ASN A 13 -15.22 -10.61 5.74
N SER A 14 -16.03 -11.53 5.22
CA SER A 14 -16.05 -12.92 5.69
C SER A 14 -14.76 -13.57 5.23
N MET A 15 -13.83 -13.65 6.17
CA MET A 15 -12.61 -14.44 6.10
C MET A 15 -13.02 -15.90 5.84
N GLU A 16 -13.00 -16.33 4.58
CA GLU A 16 -13.21 -17.72 4.20
C GLU A 16 -12.06 -18.54 4.77
N GLN A 17 -12.31 -19.11 5.95
CA GLN A 17 -11.49 -20.18 6.50
C GLN A 17 -11.66 -21.38 5.57
N TYR A 18 -10.65 -21.66 4.76
CA TYR A 18 -10.53 -22.96 4.10
C TYR A 18 -10.33 -24.03 5.16
N THR A 19 -11.42 -24.57 5.70
CA THR A 19 -11.42 -25.84 6.42
C THR A 19 -11.10 -26.93 5.41
N THR A 20 -9.86 -27.41 5.40
CA THR A 20 -9.50 -28.71 4.82
C THR A 20 -10.25 -29.79 5.57
N VAL A 21 -11.38 -30.23 5.02
CA VAL A 21 -12.11 -31.41 5.48
C VAL A 21 -11.29 -32.62 5.03
N VAL A 22 -10.52 -33.18 5.97
CA VAL A 22 -9.93 -34.52 5.82
C VAL A 22 -11.10 -35.51 5.89
N PRO A 23 -11.35 -36.35 4.88
CA PRO A 23 -12.39 -37.36 4.98
C PRO A 23 -11.91 -38.47 5.93
N THR A 24 -12.51 -38.53 7.11
CA THR A 24 -12.38 -39.65 8.05
C THR A 24 -12.96 -40.91 7.40
N PRO A 25 -12.27 -42.06 7.40
CA PRO A 25 -12.85 -43.30 6.90
C PRO A 25 -14.05 -43.71 7.77
N GLN A 26 -15.20 -43.90 7.14
CA GLN A 26 -16.44 -44.31 7.81
C GLN A 26 -16.27 -45.72 8.39
N ARG A 27 -16.30 -45.81 9.73
CA ARG A 27 -16.38 -47.08 10.46
C ARG A 27 -17.83 -47.56 10.43
N ILE A 28 -18.17 -48.42 9.47
CA ILE A 28 -19.45 -49.13 9.44
C ILE A 28 -19.52 -50.01 10.69
N THR A 29 -20.41 -49.68 11.62
CA THR A 29 -20.74 -50.54 12.75
C THR A 29 -21.99 -51.33 12.36
N GLN A 30 -21.79 -52.52 11.79
CA GLN A 30 -22.87 -53.50 11.63
C GLN A 30 -23.22 -54.05 13.01
N LEU A 31 -24.43 -53.74 13.49
CA LEU A 31 -25.08 -54.44 14.59
C LEU A 31 -26.23 -55.26 14.02
N GLY A 32 -26.12 -56.58 14.14
CA GLY A 32 -27.23 -57.50 13.94
C GLY A 32 -26.87 -58.71 13.09
N GLY A 33 -26.98 -59.91 13.69
CA GLY A 33 -27.06 -61.17 12.96
C GLY A 33 -25.91 -62.12 13.26
N SER A 34 -26.16 -63.00 14.21
CA SER A 34 -25.48 -64.27 14.41
C SER A 34 -25.45 -65.10 13.12
N ASP A 35 -24.27 -65.36 12.57
CA ASP A 35 -23.99 -66.65 11.93
C ASP A 35 -22.49 -66.94 11.83
N VAL A 36 -22.16 -68.22 11.90
CA VAL A 36 -20.82 -68.78 11.96
C VAL A 36 -20.15 -68.67 10.59
N GLY A 37 -19.01 -67.99 10.51
CA GLY A 37 -18.21 -67.96 9.29
C GLY A 37 -16.89 -67.24 9.47
N GLN A 38 -15.79 -67.95 9.26
CA GLN A 38 -14.45 -67.40 9.11
C GLN A 38 -14.47 -66.14 8.24
N SER A 39 -13.96 -65.04 8.76
CA SER A 39 -13.45 -63.95 7.91
C SER A 39 -12.22 -63.43 8.61
N GLY A 40 -11.07 -63.94 8.14
CA GLY A 40 -9.78 -63.48 8.57
C GLY A 40 -9.71 -61.97 8.45
N LEU A 41 -9.01 -61.34 9.39
CA LEU A 41 -8.42 -60.04 9.15
C LEU A 41 -7.57 -60.20 7.89
N LEU A 42 -8.10 -59.78 6.74
CA LEU A 42 -7.29 -59.57 5.56
C LEU A 42 -6.21 -58.55 5.97
N PRO A 43 -4.92 -58.86 5.78
CA PRO A 43 -3.88 -57.86 6.00
C PRO A 43 -4.23 -56.66 5.11
N ALA A 44 -4.10 -55.43 5.63
CA ALA A 44 -4.26 -54.23 4.83
C ALA A 44 -3.43 -54.42 3.55
N GLU A 45 -4.09 -54.51 2.39
CA GLU A 45 -3.39 -54.74 1.14
C GLU A 45 -2.36 -53.62 0.99
N GLU A 46 -1.07 -53.98 0.96
CA GLU A 46 -0.03 -53.01 0.70
C GLU A 46 -0.32 -52.38 -0.66
N PRO A 47 -0.26 -51.03 -0.76
CA PRO A 47 -0.61 -50.35 -1.99
C PRO A 47 0.21 -50.91 -3.13
N SER A 48 -0.47 -51.29 -4.21
CA SER A 48 0.21 -51.92 -5.34
C SER A 48 1.27 -50.96 -5.90
N ARG A 49 2.36 -51.50 -6.46
CA ARG A 49 3.41 -50.68 -7.10
C ARG A 49 2.83 -49.71 -8.14
N ALA A 50 1.73 -50.10 -8.79
CA ALA A 50 1.01 -49.28 -9.76
C ALA A 50 0.34 -48.06 -9.09
N GLU A 51 -0.30 -48.23 -7.95
CA GLU A 51 -0.91 -47.14 -7.17
C GLU A 51 0.14 -46.14 -6.69
N ILE A 52 1.29 -46.62 -6.19
CA ILE A 52 2.38 -45.76 -5.75
C ILE A 52 2.90 -44.92 -6.93
N LEU A 53 3.11 -45.53 -8.09
CA LEU A 53 3.55 -44.80 -9.29
C LEU A 53 2.51 -43.77 -9.76
N ALA A 54 1.22 -44.13 -9.72
CA ALA A 54 0.14 -43.20 -10.05
C ALA A 54 0.10 -42.01 -9.07
N ALA A 55 0.26 -42.25 -7.77
CA ALA A 55 0.31 -41.21 -6.75
C ALA A 55 1.52 -40.28 -6.94
N ILE A 56 2.69 -40.83 -7.28
CA ILE A 56 3.89 -40.05 -7.60
C ILE A 56 3.66 -39.18 -8.84
N GLN A 57 3.06 -39.73 -9.90
CA GLN A 57 2.75 -38.97 -11.12
C GLN A 57 1.73 -37.85 -10.84
N GLY A 58 0.68 -38.13 -10.07
CA GLY A 58 -0.30 -37.11 -9.66
C GLY A 58 0.33 -36.00 -8.82
N SER A 59 1.21 -36.37 -7.88
CA SER A 59 1.96 -35.41 -7.07
C SER A 59 2.89 -34.55 -7.92
N ARG A 60 3.58 -35.16 -8.89
CA ARG A 60 4.44 -34.45 -9.84
C ARG A 60 3.66 -33.43 -10.65
N LEU A 61 2.54 -33.81 -11.26
CA LEU A 61 1.71 -32.88 -12.05
C LEU A 61 1.18 -31.72 -11.18
N THR A 62 0.80 -32.02 -9.94
CA THR A 62 0.37 -30.99 -8.98
C THR A 62 1.50 -30.01 -8.67
N LEU A 63 2.73 -30.50 -8.47
CA LEU A 63 3.89 -29.65 -8.24
C LEU A 63 4.26 -28.82 -9.47
N GLU A 64 4.22 -29.40 -10.67
CA GLU A 64 4.45 -28.69 -11.94
C GLU A 64 3.47 -27.51 -12.10
N SER A 65 2.18 -27.74 -11.86
CA SER A 65 1.16 -26.68 -11.89
C SER A 65 1.42 -25.59 -10.85
N LYS A 66 1.78 -25.95 -9.61
CA LYS A 66 2.12 -24.96 -8.58
C LYS A 66 3.35 -24.14 -8.95
N ILE A 67 4.37 -24.76 -9.54
CA ILE A 67 5.58 -24.07 -10.01
C ILE A 67 5.23 -23.06 -11.10
N GLU A 68 4.36 -23.44 -12.05
CA GLU A 68 3.91 -22.54 -13.11
C GLU A 68 3.15 -21.33 -12.54
N THR A 69 2.23 -21.54 -11.59
CA THR A 69 1.54 -20.45 -10.90
C THR A 69 2.51 -19.51 -10.20
N VAL A 70 3.48 -20.03 -9.45
CA VAL A 70 4.50 -19.22 -8.78
C VAL A 70 5.34 -18.45 -9.80
N ALA A 71 5.68 -19.04 -10.94
CA ALA A 71 6.42 -18.36 -11.99
C ALA A 71 5.64 -17.16 -12.55
N VAL A 72 4.33 -17.31 -12.75
CA VAL A 72 3.44 -16.21 -13.18
C VAL A 72 3.39 -15.11 -12.12
N GLU A 73 3.19 -15.46 -10.86
CA GLU A 73 3.13 -14.49 -9.75
C GLU A 73 4.45 -13.71 -9.60
N VAL A 74 5.60 -14.39 -9.69
CA VAL A 74 6.92 -13.75 -9.66
C VAL A 74 7.10 -12.77 -10.81
N ASN A 75 6.61 -13.10 -12.01
CA ASN A 75 6.67 -12.20 -13.16
C ASN A 75 5.77 -10.97 -12.98
N LEU A 76 4.59 -11.14 -12.39
CA LEU A 76 3.71 -10.02 -12.05
C LEU A 76 4.36 -9.10 -11.01
N LEU A 77 4.93 -9.66 -9.93
CA LEU A 77 5.65 -8.90 -8.91
C LEU A 77 6.84 -8.13 -9.49
N ARG A 78 7.58 -8.72 -10.44
CA ARG A 78 8.66 -8.01 -11.16
C ARG A 78 8.14 -6.83 -11.96
N ALA A 79 6.99 -6.97 -12.63
CA ALA A 79 6.37 -5.88 -13.36
C ALA A 79 5.90 -4.76 -12.40
N ASP A 80 5.32 -5.13 -11.26
CA ASP A 80 4.89 -4.17 -10.22
C ASP A 80 6.06 -3.40 -9.63
N LEU A 81 7.15 -4.09 -9.29
CA LEU A 81 8.37 -3.46 -8.78
C LEU A 81 8.98 -2.47 -9.79
N ARG A 82 8.96 -2.79 -11.09
CA ARG A 82 9.41 -1.84 -12.13
C ARG A 82 8.53 -0.60 -12.16
N ARG A 83 7.19 -0.76 -12.15
CA ARG A 83 6.25 0.37 -12.11
C ARG A 83 6.43 1.25 -10.88
N ILE A 84 6.68 0.64 -9.72
CA ILE A 84 6.96 1.37 -8.48
C ILE A 84 8.29 2.12 -8.61
N SER A 85 9.34 1.48 -9.10
CA SER A 85 10.65 2.12 -9.30
C SER A 85 10.56 3.34 -10.23
N ASP A 86 9.80 3.23 -11.32
CA ASP A 86 9.60 4.35 -12.24
C ASP A 86 8.83 5.51 -11.59
N LYS A 87 7.78 5.20 -10.80
CA LYS A 87 7.06 6.21 -10.02
C LYS A 87 7.96 6.92 -8.99
N VAL A 88 8.83 6.18 -8.32
CA VAL A 88 9.78 6.75 -7.35
C VAL A 88 10.70 7.75 -8.04
N LYS A 89 11.28 7.41 -9.20
CA LYS A 89 12.14 8.33 -9.97
C LYS A 89 11.42 9.61 -10.38
N VAL A 90 10.14 9.50 -10.79
CA VAL A 90 9.33 10.69 -11.12
C VAL A 90 9.14 11.58 -9.88
N VAL A 91 8.82 10.98 -8.73
CA VAL A 91 8.65 11.73 -7.48
C VAL A 91 9.95 12.38 -7.04
N GLU A 92 11.08 11.67 -7.14
CA GLU A 92 12.41 12.24 -6.84
C GLU A 92 12.71 13.45 -7.74
N GLY A 93 12.39 13.38 -9.03
CA GLY A 93 12.50 14.51 -9.96
C GLY A 93 11.67 15.72 -9.52
N LEU A 94 10.39 15.50 -9.20
CA LEU A 94 9.50 16.56 -8.72
C LEU A 94 10.00 17.21 -7.41
N ILE A 95 10.58 16.42 -6.50
CA ILE A 95 11.16 16.95 -5.26
C ILE A 95 12.34 17.88 -5.56
N VAL A 96 13.21 17.51 -6.50
CA VAL A 96 14.35 18.35 -6.91
C VAL A 96 13.87 19.67 -7.52
N GLU A 97 12.85 19.62 -8.39
CA GLU A 97 12.24 20.82 -8.99
C GLU A 97 11.66 21.75 -7.92
N LEU A 98 10.85 21.20 -7.01
CA LEU A 98 10.26 21.96 -5.90
C LEU A 98 11.32 22.60 -4.99
N GLN A 99 12.42 21.88 -4.72
CA GLN A 99 13.53 22.44 -3.94
C GLN A 99 14.18 23.64 -4.64
N ALA A 100 14.34 23.58 -5.96
CA ALA A 100 14.86 24.68 -6.75
C ALA A 100 13.91 25.89 -6.76
N GLU A 101 12.60 25.66 -6.91
CA GLU A 101 11.58 26.71 -6.85
C GLU A 101 11.56 27.40 -5.48
N VAL A 102 11.55 26.63 -4.39
CA VAL A 102 11.64 27.16 -3.01
C VAL A 102 12.92 27.98 -2.82
N GLY A 103 14.05 27.52 -3.36
CA GLY A 103 15.30 28.28 -3.34
C GLY A 103 15.18 29.63 -4.06
N THR A 104 14.49 29.66 -5.20
CA THR A 104 14.24 30.89 -5.96
C THR A 104 13.32 31.84 -5.21
N LEU A 105 12.22 31.34 -4.66
CA LEU A 105 11.28 32.12 -3.86
C LEU A 105 11.95 32.76 -2.63
N ARG A 106 12.81 32.01 -1.93
CA ARG A 106 13.58 32.55 -0.79
C ARG A 106 14.45 33.73 -1.19
N LYS A 107 15.13 33.66 -2.34
CA LYS A 107 15.96 34.77 -2.86
C LYS A 107 15.10 35.99 -3.19
N GLN A 108 13.97 35.77 -3.87
CA GLN A 108 13.03 36.84 -4.21
C GLN A 108 12.47 37.53 -2.97
N MET A 109 12.09 36.76 -1.94
CA MET A 109 11.64 37.30 -0.65
C MET A 109 12.71 38.14 0.03
N ALA A 110 13.97 37.69 0.06
CA ALA A 110 15.07 38.44 0.64
C ALA A 110 15.31 39.78 -0.08
N GLN A 111 15.21 39.78 -1.42
CA GLN A 111 15.33 40.98 -2.24
C GLN A 111 14.16 41.95 -2.01
N ALA A 112 12.93 41.42 -1.90
CA ALA A 112 11.75 42.21 -1.56
C ALA A 112 11.90 42.86 -0.18
N GLY A 113 12.29 42.08 0.84
CA GLY A 113 12.56 42.60 2.19
C GLY A 113 13.62 43.72 2.20
N SER A 114 14.72 43.54 1.47
CA SER A 114 15.75 44.58 1.32
C SER A 114 15.23 45.83 0.62
N THR A 115 14.30 45.68 -0.32
CA THR A 115 13.68 46.82 -1.02
C THR A 115 12.73 47.57 -0.11
N VAL A 116 11.90 46.86 0.67
CA VAL A 116 11.02 47.44 1.68
C VAL A 116 11.83 48.24 2.70
N GLY A 117 12.88 47.66 3.29
CA GLY A 117 13.71 48.38 4.27
C GLY A 117 14.37 49.64 3.72
N ARG A 118 14.79 49.63 2.44
CA ARG A 118 15.29 50.85 1.77
C ARG A 118 14.20 51.90 1.58
N LEU A 119 12.96 51.49 1.29
CA LEU A 119 11.84 52.42 1.13
C LEU A 119 11.45 53.03 2.48
N GLU A 120 11.41 52.23 3.54
CA GLU A 120 11.15 52.70 4.92
C GLU A 120 12.18 53.75 5.35
N ALA A 121 13.48 53.48 5.16
CA ALA A 121 14.53 54.44 5.50
C ALA A 121 14.42 55.76 4.69
N ARG A 122 14.04 55.67 3.41
CA ARG A 122 13.80 56.87 2.58
C ARG A 122 12.58 57.65 3.03
N LEU A 123 11.52 56.98 3.47
CA LEU A 123 10.33 57.61 4.01
C LEU A 123 10.65 58.35 5.31
N GLU A 124 11.36 57.70 6.24
CA GLU A 124 11.77 58.31 7.50
C GLU A 124 12.63 59.57 7.27
N ASP A 125 13.60 59.50 6.36
CA ASP A 125 14.41 60.67 6.00
C ASP A 125 13.58 61.79 5.36
N ALA A 126 12.64 61.45 4.48
CA ALA A 126 11.74 62.43 3.85
C ALA A 126 10.83 63.11 4.89
N GLU A 127 10.25 62.34 5.82
CA GLU A 127 9.47 62.87 6.94
C GLU A 127 10.32 63.77 7.84
N GLY A 128 11.54 63.33 8.19
CA GLY A 128 12.48 64.13 8.96
C GLY A 128 12.81 65.46 8.28
N ARG A 129 13.03 65.46 6.96
CA ARG A 129 13.22 66.69 6.17
C ARG A 129 11.98 67.59 6.20
N SER A 130 10.78 67.03 6.02
CA SER A 130 9.52 67.75 6.07
C SER A 130 9.31 68.45 7.43
N ARG A 131 9.52 67.73 8.54
CA ARG A 131 9.44 68.30 9.91
C ARG A 131 10.40 69.47 10.09
N ARG A 132 11.66 69.33 9.66
CA ARG A 132 12.65 70.42 9.74
C ARG A 132 12.26 71.63 8.90
N ASN A 133 11.73 71.43 7.71
CA ASN A 133 11.28 72.52 6.84
C ASN A 133 10.06 73.25 7.45
N ASN A 134 9.09 72.52 8.00
CA ASN A 134 7.93 73.14 8.66
C ASN A 134 8.35 74.00 9.87
N ILE A 135 9.29 73.53 10.68
CA ILE A 135 9.83 74.33 11.80
C ILE A 135 10.51 75.60 11.30
N ARG A 136 11.28 75.52 10.19
CA ARG A 136 11.93 76.69 9.60
C ARG A 136 10.89 77.72 9.14
N LEU A 137 9.86 77.29 8.43
CA LEU A 137 8.80 78.19 7.92
C LEU A 137 8.02 78.88 9.04
N LEU A 138 7.73 78.18 10.14
CA LEU A 138 7.02 78.75 11.29
C LEU A 138 7.87 79.70 12.16
N ARG A 139 9.19 79.71 11.98
CA ARG A 139 10.13 80.54 12.77
C ARG A 139 10.58 81.82 12.06
N PHE A 140 10.08 82.08 10.84
CA PHE A 140 10.22 83.38 10.17
C PHE A 140 8.98 84.24 10.48
N PRO A 141 9.13 85.40 11.18
CA PRO A 141 8.08 86.41 11.29
C PRO A 141 7.81 87.11 9.95
#